data_AF-A0A640UTX5-F1
#
_entry.id   AF-A0A640UTX5-F1
#
_cell.length_a   1.000
_cell.length_b   1.000
_cell.length_c   1.000
_cell.angle_alpha   90.00
_cell.angle_beta   90.00
_cell.angle_gamma   90.00
#
_symmetry.space_group_name_H-M   'P 1'
#
loop_
_entity.id
_entity.type
_entity.pdbx_description
1 polymer ?
#
loop_
_entity_poly.entity_id
_entity_poly.type
_entity_poly.pdbx_seq_one_letter_code
_entity_poly.pdbx_strand_id
1 'polypeptide(L)'
;MKHKVSAVLAAGAATAAAAIALGSPPSAVAIPSAPGAPPRGPCALRGISDDVAESTDTPAGFSRSSGTVEALTLFIDFPDARATMSPRARFAEFFPAATDYFRTSSYGRLTYRARPLFRWIHMSRPLAAYGIQRGAGFDPASDGGYHALSREVVRAVDPLVDFRDYDVINIIATPNAGPPATRTVLSVTFSGGDMGLRTADGVPFRNASFIWSRQTGASAFRVLNHENAHSFGLPDLYFTDGRDAPPPAGHWDPMDEDWGPSNDFVGWHKWKLGWLSADQVHCAPHRGTPGEHTLTPVSAPDGTKIVVIPTSPHTALVAEARTRGLLDPTVCRPGILIYRVATHVPSGRGPLRIVDATPHSGGCYRDNKYVDPELTDATFRPGDTYTDRTSGAAVTVLTENPDGTYRVRVTPARG
;
A
#
# COMPACT_ATOMS: atom_id res chain seq x y z
N MET A 1 -58.36 19.40 -73.81
CA MET A 1 -56.94 19.14 -73.45
C MET A 1 -56.59 19.98 -72.23
N LYS A 2 -55.81 19.43 -71.29
CA LYS A 2 -55.23 20.05 -70.07
C LYS A 2 -56.22 20.78 -69.11
N HIS A 3 -56.41 20.18 -67.93
CA HIS A 3 -57.26 20.62 -66.82
C HIS A 3 -56.44 21.50 -65.82
N LYS A 4 -56.97 22.64 -65.33
CA LYS A 4 -57.70 22.87 -64.04
C LYS A 4 -56.81 22.65 -62.78
N VAL A 5 -56.86 23.39 -61.65
CA VAL A 5 -57.87 24.27 -61.01
C VAL A 5 -57.19 25.43 -60.21
N SER A 6 -57.94 26.52 -60.03
CA SER A 6 -58.02 27.53 -58.94
C SER A 6 -57.70 27.04 -57.50
N ALA A 7 -57.25 27.84 -56.50
CA ALA A 7 -57.98 28.82 -55.64
C ALA A 7 -59.14 28.22 -54.77
N VAL A 8 -59.44 28.62 -53.51
CA VAL A 8 -58.99 29.78 -52.67
C VAL A 8 -59.37 29.63 -51.15
N LEU A 9 -58.94 30.58 -50.28
CA LEU A 9 -59.45 30.97 -48.92
C LEU A 9 -59.14 30.16 -47.62
N ALA A 10 -58.91 30.95 -46.55
CA ALA A 10 -59.37 30.83 -45.15
C ALA A 10 -58.71 29.87 -44.13
N ALA A 11 -58.77 30.34 -42.88
CA ALA A 11 -58.06 29.92 -41.68
C ALA A 11 -58.58 28.65 -40.95
N GLY A 12 -57.73 28.09 -40.08
CA GLY A 12 -58.09 27.09 -39.08
C GLY A 12 -57.04 27.05 -37.95
N ALA A 13 -57.47 26.93 -36.69
CA ALA A 13 -56.60 26.94 -35.52
C ALA A 13 -56.22 25.52 -35.05
N ALA A 14 -55.01 25.36 -34.50
CA ALA A 14 -54.64 24.18 -33.71
C ALA A 14 -53.61 24.57 -32.64
N THR A 15 -53.91 24.23 -31.38
CA THR A 15 -53.02 24.40 -30.23
C THR A 15 -51.95 23.31 -30.18
N ALA A 16 -50.67 23.69 -30.02
CA ALA A 16 -49.61 22.78 -29.64
C ALA A 16 -48.86 23.32 -28.42
N ALA A 17 -48.84 22.56 -27.33
CA ALA A 17 -48.17 22.95 -26.10
C ALA A 17 -46.64 22.76 -26.24
N ALA A 18 -45.89 23.87 -26.23
CA ALA A 18 -44.44 23.81 -26.13
C ALA A 18 -44.05 23.58 -24.66
N ALA A 19 -43.63 22.35 -24.34
CA ALA A 19 -43.11 22.04 -23.01
C ALA A 19 -41.83 22.85 -22.75
N ILE A 20 -41.79 23.57 -21.63
CA ILE A 20 -40.59 24.25 -21.16
C ILE A 20 -39.58 23.19 -20.76
N ALA A 21 -38.53 23.01 -21.56
CA ALA A 21 -37.37 22.22 -21.18
C ALA A 21 -36.64 22.96 -20.04
N LEU A 22 -37.00 22.62 -18.80
CA LEU A 22 -36.22 22.97 -17.62
C LEU A 22 -34.82 22.36 -17.78
N GLY A 23 -33.84 23.22 -18.03
CA GLY A 23 -32.46 22.79 -18.19
C GLY A 23 -31.98 22.06 -16.95
N SER A 24 -31.40 20.87 -17.14
CA SER A 24 -30.65 20.19 -16.09
C SER A 24 -29.62 21.15 -15.49
N PRO A 25 -29.42 21.17 -14.16
CA PRO A 25 -28.31 21.91 -13.59
C PRO A 25 -27.01 21.42 -14.23
N PRO A 26 -26.00 22.29 -14.44
CA PRO A 26 -24.71 21.84 -14.95
C PRO A 26 -24.18 20.78 -14.00
N SER A 27 -23.91 19.58 -14.54
CA SER A 27 -23.27 18.50 -13.80
C SER A 27 -22.05 19.09 -13.11
N ALA A 28 -22.03 19.04 -11.78
CA ALA A 28 -20.87 19.48 -11.02
C ALA A 28 -19.68 18.67 -11.52
N VAL A 29 -18.75 19.34 -12.21
CA VAL A 29 -17.50 18.72 -12.64
C VAL A 29 -16.82 18.25 -11.37
N ALA A 30 -16.72 16.94 -11.20
CA ALA A 30 -16.01 16.36 -10.08
C ALA A 30 -14.58 16.88 -10.14
N ILE A 31 -14.24 17.80 -9.22
CA ILE A 31 -12.88 18.31 -9.08
C ILE A 31 -12.02 17.09 -8.80
N PRO A 32 -11.03 16.76 -9.66
CA PRO A 32 -10.19 15.60 -9.42
C PRO A 32 -9.55 15.75 -8.03
N SER A 33 -9.81 14.79 -7.15
CA SER A 33 -9.26 14.83 -5.79
C SER A 33 -7.75 14.94 -5.88
N ALA A 34 -7.21 16.04 -5.33
CA ALA A 34 -5.79 16.35 -5.38
C ALA A 34 -4.96 15.11 -4.97
N PRO A 35 -3.87 14.78 -5.68
CA PRO A 35 -3.02 13.65 -5.33
C PRO A 35 -2.58 13.74 -3.86
N GLY A 36 -2.74 12.66 -3.09
CA GLY A 36 -2.30 12.65 -1.69
C GLY A 36 -3.23 13.33 -0.69
N ALA A 37 -4.50 13.58 -1.03
CA ALA A 37 -5.46 14.00 -0.01
C ALA A 37 -5.53 12.93 1.11
N PRO A 38 -5.26 13.28 2.38
CA PRO A 38 -5.30 12.31 3.47
C PRO A 38 -6.74 11.82 3.70
N PRO A 39 -6.94 10.60 4.22
CA PRO A 39 -8.24 10.11 4.66
C PRO A 39 -9.00 11.07 5.56
N ARG A 40 -10.32 11.19 5.34
CA ARG A 40 -11.22 12.03 6.13
C ARG A 40 -12.60 11.38 6.28
N GLY A 41 -13.40 11.89 7.21
CA GLY A 41 -14.76 11.42 7.47
C GLY A 41 -14.85 10.33 8.54
N PRO A 42 -16.05 9.76 8.77
CA PRO A 42 -16.30 8.87 9.92
C PRO A 42 -15.53 7.54 9.89
N CYS A 43 -15.05 7.11 8.72
CA CYS A 43 -14.20 5.93 8.58
C CYS A 43 -12.70 6.22 8.68
N ALA A 44 -12.29 7.49 8.80
CA ALA A 44 -10.90 7.88 9.02
C ALA A 44 -10.53 7.62 10.49
N LEU A 45 -10.30 6.35 10.81
CA LEU A 45 -10.09 5.88 12.18
C LEU A 45 -8.76 6.39 12.75
N ARG A 46 -8.84 6.90 13.98
CA ARG A 46 -7.68 7.32 14.77
C ARG A 46 -7.11 6.15 15.55
N GLY A 47 -5.85 6.24 15.94
CA GLY A 47 -5.16 5.19 16.68
C GLY A 47 -3.78 5.65 17.12
N ILE A 48 -2.79 4.77 17.03
CA ILE A 48 -1.36 5.09 17.22
C ILE A 48 -0.98 6.25 16.27
N SER A 49 -0.17 7.20 16.76
CA SER A 49 0.10 8.47 16.04
C SER A 49 1.53 9.00 16.22
N ASP A 50 2.39 8.16 16.77
CA ASP A 50 3.79 8.38 17.14
C ASP A 50 4.72 7.31 16.52
N ASP A 51 4.15 6.36 15.77
CA ASP A 51 4.84 5.27 15.06
C ASP A 51 4.05 4.86 13.80
N VAL A 52 4.58 3.92 13.00
CA VAL A 52 3.84 3.26 11.91
C VAL A 52 2.63 2.48 12.44
N ALA A 53 1.48 2.65 11.80
CA ALA A 53 0.21 2.10 12.29
C ALA A 53 -0.89 2.11 11.22
N GLU A 54 -1.95 1.34 11.46
CA GLU A 54 -3.16 1.34 10.62
C GLU A 54 -4.06 2.58 10.79
N SER A 55 -3.70 3.52 11.66
CA SER A 55 -4.37 4.82 11.78
C SER A 55 -4.37 5.57 10.45
N THR A 56 -5.47 6.23 10.11
CA THR A 56 -5.63 6.79 8.76
C THR A 56 -4.90 8.11 8.53
N ASP A 57 -4.50 8.81 9.60
CA ASP A 57 -3.50 9.88 9.53
C ASP A 57 -2.10 9.24 9.61
N THR A 58 -1.22 9.55 8.67
CA THR A 58 0.22 9.31 8.83
C THR A 58 0.83 10.49 9.61
N PRO A 59 1.57 10.25 10.72
CA PRO A 59 2.17 11.32 11.52
C PRO A 59 3.16 12.21 10.76
N ALA A 60 3.53 13.34 11.36
CA ALA A 60 4.65 14.14 10.87
C ALA A 60 5.98 13.37 11.03
N GLY A 61 6.91 13.56 10.10
CA GLY A 61 8.25 12.94 10.10
C GLY A 61 8.43 11.86 9.02
N PHE A 62 7.35 11.15 8.68
CA PHE A 62 7.29 10.25 7.52
C PHE A 62 7.43 11.00 6.19
N SER A 63 7.85 10.29 5.14
CA SER A 63 7.87 10.79 3.76
C SER A 63 6.44 10.94 3.23
N ARG A 64 6.25 11.89 2.31
CA ARG A 64 5.04 11.90 1.47
C ARG A 64 4.96 10.61 0.66
N SER A 65 3.74 10.11 0.49
CA SER A 65 3.39 8.90 -0.25
C SER A 65 2.94 9.17 -1.70
N SER A 66 2.93 10.43 -2.14
CA SER A 66 2.31 10.86 -3.40
C SER A 66 3.03 12.07 -4.01
N GLY A 67 2.65 12.43 -5.24
CA GLY A 67 3.42 13.36 -6.06
C GLY A 67 4.72 12.71 -6.53
N THR A 68 5.81 13.47 -6.59
CA THR A 68 7.15 12.90 -6.80
C THR A 68 7.79 12.60 -5.45
N VAL A 69 8.33 11.40 -5.27
CA VAL A 69 9.26 11.06 -4.17
C VAL A 69 10.65 10.91 -4.75
N GLU A 70 11.60 11.68 -4.23
CA GLU A 70 13.01 11.64 -4.62
C GLU A 70 13.76 10.79 -3.59
N ALA A 71 14.26 9.62 -4.02
CA ALA A 71 14.85 8.61 -3.13
C ALA A 71 16.35 8.47 -3.38
N LEU A 72 17.18 8.91 -2.43
CA LEU A 72 18.63 8.80 -2.50
C LEU A 72 19.04 7.32 -2.36
N THR A 73 19.62 6.73 -3.40
CA THR A 73 20.04 5.32 -3.35
C THR A 73 21.56 5.22 -3.24
N LEU A 74 22.01 4.72 -2.10
CA LEU A 74 23.40 4.56 -1.67
C LEU A 74 23.78 3.08 -1.64
N PHE A 75 25.06 2.78 -1.84
CA PHE A 75 25.57 1.41 -1.88
C PHE A 75 26.73 1.24 -0.91
N ILE A 76 26.62 0.28 0.02
CA ILE A 76 27.65 0.04 1.06
C ILE A 76 28.27 -1.35 0.95
N ASP A 77 29.56 -1.45 1.25
CA ASP A 77 30.27 -2.71 1.45
C ASP A 77 31.26 -2.60 2.62
N PHE A 78 31.82 -3.74 3.03
CA PHE A 78 32.57 -3.87 4.29
C PHE A 78 33.93 -4.54 4.04
N PRO A 79 34.92 -4.39 4.94
CA PRO A 79 36.22 -5.07 4.83
C PRO A 79 36.12 -6.60 4.79
N ASP A 80 35.15 -7.19 5.50
CA ASP A 80 34.83 -8.62 5.56
C ASP A 80 33.78 -9.07 4.53
N ALA A 81 32.94 -8.15 4.05
CA ALA A 81 31.97 -8.36 2.97
C ALA A 81 32.16 -7.30 1.88
N ARG A 82 33.23 -7.43 1.09
CA ARG A 82 33.56 -6.50 -0.01
C ARG A 82 32.63 -6.69 -1.21
N ALA A 83 32.42 -5.62 -1.96
CA ALA A 83 31.61 -5.62 -3.16
C ALA A 83 32.18 -6.53 -4.27
N THR A 84 31.33 -7.44 -4.77
CA THR A 84 31.66 -8.37 -5.86
C THR A 84 31.09 -7.96 -7.21
N MET A 85 30.38 -6.82 -7.27
CA MET A 85 29.75 -6.27 -8.47
C MET A 85 29.75 -4.74 -8.45
N SER A 86 29.36 -4.10 -9.55
CA SER A 86 29.23 -2.63 -9.61
C SER A 86 27.96 -2.13 -8.90
N PRO A 87 27.94 -0.87 -8.42
CA PRO A 87 26.72 -0.27 -7.87
C PRO A 87 25.58 -0.22 -8.91
N ARG A 88 25.91 -0.09 -10.20
CA ARG A 88 24.93 -0.14 -11.31
C ARG A 88 24.29 -1.53 -11.46
N ALA A 89 25.08 -2.59 -11.32
CA ALA A 89 24.55 -3.96 -11.33
C ALA A 89 23.64 -4.21 -10.12
N ARG A 90 24.06 -3.77 -8.91
CA ARG A 90 23.25 -3.88 -7.70
C ARG A 90 21.95 -3.08 -7.79
N PHE A 91 21.99 -1.87 -8.35
CA PHE A 91 20.81 -1.04 -8.61
C PHE A 91 19.77 -1.70 -9.54
N ALA A 92 20.25 -2.35 -10.61
CA ALA A 92 19.41 -3.03 -11.60
C ALA A 92 18.66 -4.26 -11.05
N GLU A 93 18.96 -4.70 -9.82
CA GLU A 93 18.19 -5.75 -9.12
C GLU A 93 16.87 -5.21 -8.55
N PHE A 94 16.76 -3.88 -8.39
CA PHE A 94 15.61 -3.20 -7.79
C PHE A 94 14.87 -2.30 -8.79
N PHE A 95 15.58 -1.63 -9.70
CA PHE A 95 15.04 -0.62 -10.60
C PHE A 95 15.15 -1.03 -12.07
N PRO A 96 14.12 -0.75 -12.91
CA PRO A 96 12.97 0.12 -12.65
C PRO A 96 11.79 -0.53 -11.87
N ALA A 97 11.86 -1.84 -11.56
CA ALA A 97 10.72 -2.59 -11.03
C ALA A 97 10.05 -1.99 -9.77
N ALA A 98 10.82 -1.45 -8.82
CA ALA A 98 10.29 -0.74 -7.66
C ALA A 98 9.53 0.56 -8.04
N THR A 99 10.08 1.35 -8.98
CA THR A 99 9.38 2.54 -9.53
C THR A 99 8.09 2.16 -10.24
N ASP A 100 8.11 1.09 -11.05
CA ASP A 100 6.93 0.62 -11.77
C ASP A 100 5.86 0.06 -10.83
N TYR A 101 6.26 -0.64 -9.77
CA TYR A 101 5.36 -1.12 -8.73
C TYR A 101 4.60 0.04 -8.06
N PHE A 102 5.31 1.04 -7.54
CA PHE A 102 4.67 2.19 -6.88
C PHE A 102 3.82 3.00 -7.86
N ARG A 103 4.26 3.16 -9.11
CA ARG A 103 3.47 3.82 -10.17
C ARG A 103 2.17 3.08 -10.44
N THR A 104 2.20 1.75 -10.54
CA THR A 104 0.99 0.94 -10.78
C THR A 104 0.06 0.93 -9.56
N SER A 105 0.60 0.65 -8.37
CA SER A 105 -0.22 0.52 -7.14
C SER A 105 -0.90 1.83 -6.73
N SER A 106 -0.25 2.97 -6.99
CA SER A 106 -0.79 4.30 -6.69
C SER A 106 -1.68 4.89 -7.80
N TYR A 107 -1.96 4.15 -8.88
CA TYR A 107 -2.68 4.66 -10.07
C TYR A 107 -1.99 5.89 -10.69
N GLY A 108 -0.65 5.93 -10.62
CA GLY A 108 0.17 7.06 -11.07
C GLY A 108 0.23 8.25 -10.11
N ARG A 109 -0.46 8.21 -8.96
CA ARG A 109 -0.42 9.29 -7.95
C ARG A 109 0.93 9.41 -7.24
N LEU A 110 1.75 8.35 -7.23
CA LEU A 110 3.15 8.34 -6.79
C LEU A 110 4.10 8.12 -7.97
N THR A 111 4.95 9.11 -8.22
CA THR A 111 6.12 9.02 -9.09
C THR A 111 7.36 8.81 -8.22
N TYR A 112 7.67 7.55 -7.93
CA TYR A 112 8.88 7.18 -7.19
C TYR A 112 10.12 7.30 -8.07
N ARG A 113 11.07 8.17 -7.71
CA ARG A 113 12.29 8.44 -8.47
C ARG A 113 13.53 8.10 -7.66
N ALA A 114 14.19 7.01 -8.03
CA ALA A 114 15.51 6.71 -7.49
C ALA A 114 16.56 7.72 -7.99
N ARG A 115 17.48 8.08 -7.09
CA ARG A 115 18.61 8.97 -7.31
C ARG A 115 19.89 8.25 -6.85
N PRO A 116 20.43 7.33 -7.68
CA PRO A 116 21.54 6.48 -7.28
C PRO A 116 22.88 7.24 -7.32
N LEU A 117 23.59 7.26 -6.19
CA LEU A 117 25.01 7.58 -6.15
C LEU A 117 25.80 6.32 -6.52
N PHE A 118 26.21 6.17 -7.78
CA PHE A 118 26.88 4.95 -8.28
C PHE A 118 28.35 4.79 -7.80
N ARG A 119 28.56 4.76 -6.49
CA ARG A 119 29.83 4.53 -5.78
C ARG A 119 29.58 3.55 -4.64
N TRP A 120 30.51 2.63 -4.40
CA TRP A 120 30.56 1.89 -3.14
C TRP A 120 31.13 2.80 -2.04
N ILE A 121 30.34 2.99 -0.98
CA ILE A 121 30.74 3.63 0.25
C ILE A 121 31.35 2.53 1.13
N HIS A 122 32.68 2.49 1.16
CA HIS A 122 33.44 1.50 1.92
C HIS A 122 33.33 1.82 3.41
N MET A 123 32.64 0.96 4.16
CA MET A 123 32.51 1.08 5.62
C MET A 123 33.86 0.84 6.30
N SER A 124 34.17 1.58 7.38
CA SER A 124 35.50 1.50 8.01
C SER A 124 35.74 0.23 8.83
N ARG A 125 34.67 -0.44 9.28
CA ARG A 125 34.73 -1.65 10.12
C ARG A 125 34.11 -2.86 9.41
N PRO A 126 34.51 -4.09 9.77
CA PRO A 126 33.78 -5.31 9.40
C PRO A 126 32.29 -5.22 9.76
N LEU A 127 31.39 -5.82 8.98
CA LEU A 127 29.95 -5.84 9.26
C LEU A 127 29.67 -6.38 10.67
N ALA A 128 30.34 -7.46 11.06
CA ALA A 128 30.21 -8.05 12.39
C ALA A 128 30.54 -7.06 13.53
N ALA A 129 31.42 -6.09 13.30
CA ALA A 129 31.82 -5.10 14.30
C ALA A 129 30.81 -3.96 14.49
N TYR A 130 29.79 -3.83 13.62
CA TYR A 130 28.63 -2.97 13.90
C TYR A 130 27.59 -3.66 14.80
N GLY A 131 27.66 -4.98 15.01
CA GLY A 131 26.75 -5.69 15.91
C GLY A 131 25.27 -5.66 15.48
N ILE A 132 25.00 -5.50 14.19
CA ILE A 132 23.62 -5.43 13.64
C ILE A 132 22.95 -6.81 13.78
N GLN A 133 21.79 -6.83 14.44
CA GLN A 133 20.97 -8.01 14.70
C GLN A 133 19.52 -7.75 14.27
N ARG A 134 18.72 -8.82 14.10
CA ARG A 134 17.28 -8.68 13.81
C ARG A 134 16.60 -7.95 14.97
N GLY A 135 15.83 -6.91 14.67
CA GLY A 135 15.17 -6.07 15.69
C GLY A 135 16.10 -5.08 16.41
N ALA A 136 17.34 -4.89 15.95
CA ALA A 136 18.20 -3.84 16.49
C ALA A 136 17.64 -2.44 16.19
N GLY A 137 17.46 -1.62 17.21
CA GLY A 137 16.98 -0.25 17.08
C GLY A 137 18.02 0.75 16.57
N PHE A 138 17.60 2.00 16.41
CA PHE A 138 18.46 3.13 16.04
C PHE A 138 18.80 3.95 17.29
N ASP A 139 19.82 3.52 18.04
CA ASP A 139 20.25 4.19 19.29
C ASP A 139 21.33 5.25 19.01
N PRO A 140 21.05 6.56 19.22
CA PRO A 140 22.03 7.63 19.04
C PRO A 140 23.15 7.67 20.07
N ALA A 141 23.01 6.96 21.20
CA ALA A 141 24.06 6.82 22.20
C ALA A 141 25.03 5.65 21.90
N SER A 142 24.73 4.82 20.89
CA SER A 142 25.54 3.64 20.56
C SER A 142 26.69 3.96 19.60
N ASP A 143 27.89 3.46 19.90
CA ASP A 143 29.03 3.46 18.99
C ASP A 143 29.05 2.28 18.00
N GLY A 144 27.96 1.50 17.97
CA GLY A 144 27.66 0.46 17.00
C GLY A 144 26.25 0.62 16.39
N GLY A 145 25.70 -0.49 15.92
CA GLY A 145 24.35 -0.56 15.34
C GLY A 145 24.16 0.30 14.09
N TYR A 146 22.90 0.58 13.80
CA TYR A 146 22.50 1.36 12.63
C TYR A 146 22.89 2.84 12.72
N HIS A 147 22.97 3.45 13.92
CA HIS A 147 23.40 4.84 14.07
C HIS A 147 24.87 5.02 13.69
N ALA A 148 25.78 4.22 14.26
CA ALA A 148 27.20 4.32 13.94
C ALA A 148 27.51 4.04 12.46
N LEU A 149 26.80 3.08 11.84
CA LEU A 149 26.86 2.82 10.40
C LEU A 149 26.37 4.04 9.60
N SER A 150 25.20 4.58 9.93
CA SER A 150 24.61 5.74 9.23
C SER A 150 25.48 6.99 9.36
N ARG A 151 26.13 7.19 10.52
CA ARG A 151 27.07 8.29 10.80
C ARG A 151 28.30 8.26 9.87
N GLU A 152 28.78 7.08 9.48
CA GLU A 152 29.83 6.94 8.46
C GLU A 152 29.30 7.21 7.05
N VAL A 153 28.10 6.68 6.72
CA VAL A 153 27.44 6.92 5.43
C VAL A 153 27.20 8.41 5.20
N VAL A 154 26.60 9.12 6.16
CA VAL A 154 26.39 10.58 6.10
C VAL A 154 27.71 11.30 5.89
N ARG A 155 28.74 11.03 6.70
CA ARG A 155 30.07 11.67 6.55
C ARG A 155 30.69 11.47 5.16
N ALA A 156 30.47 10.32 4.53
CA ALA A 156 31.01 10.01 3.21
C ALA A 156 30.19 10.60 2.03
N VAL A 157 28.92 10.93 2.26
CA VAL A 157 27.93 11.30 1.23
C VAL A 157 27.54 12.77 1.27
N ASP A 158 27.54 13.40 2.44
CA ASP A 158 27.20 14.81 2.66
C ASP A 158 28.04 15.80 1.80
N PRO A 159 29.34 15.57 1.53
CA PRO A 159 30.09 16.41 0.60
C PRO A 159 29.75 16.22 -0.89
N LEU A 160 28.85 15.30 -1.22
CA LEU A 160 28.56 14.86 -2.61
C LEU A 160 27.11 15.12 -3.04
N VAL A 161 26.17 15.20 -2.10
CA VAL A 161 24.73 15.44 -2.34
C VAL A 161 24.13 16.28 -1.22
N ASP A 162 23.08 17.02 -1.52
CA ASP A 162 22.31 17.77 -0.54
C ASP A 162 21.18 16.88 0.02
N PHE A 163 21.21 16.53 1.31
CA PHE A 163 20.17 15.68 1.90
C PHE A 163 18.78 16.34 1.94
N ARG A 164 18.65 17.65 1.67
CA ARG A 164 17.35 18.34 1.59
C ARG A 164 16.56 17.98 0.32
N ASP A 165 17.25 17.49 -0.72
CA ASP A 165 16.65 17.15 -2.01
C ASP A 165 15.95 15.78 -2.04
N TYR A 166 15.97 15.04 -0.93
CA TYR A 166 15.47 13.67 -0.84
C TYR A 166 14.47 13.47 0.31
N ASP A 167 13.49 12.61 0.06
CA ASP A 167 12.41 12.28 0.99
C ASP A 167 12.64 10.97 1.74
N VAL A 168 13.33 10.03 1.06
CA VAL A 168 13.65 8.66 1.49
C VAL A 168 15.11 8.36 1.13
N ILE A 169 15.79 7.58 1.97
CA ILE A 169 17.18 7.17 1.80
C ILE A 169 17.24 5.64 1.75
N ASN A 170 17.71 5.08 0.64
CA ASN A 170 17.93 3.64 0.48
C ASN A 170 19.41 3.33 0.65
N ILE A 171 19.77 2.53 1.65
CA ILE A 171 21.13 2.05 1.88
C ILE A 171 21.17 0.58 1.51
N ILE A 172 21.65 0.29 0.29
CA ILE A 172 21.67 -1.05 -0.28
C ILE A 172 23.06 -1.66 -0.07
N ALA A 173 23.16 -2.65 0.81
CA ALA A 173 24.41 -3.35 1.04
C ALA A 173 24.76 -4.27 -0.15
N THR A 174 26.05 -4.59 -0.30
CA THR A 174 26.52 -5.57 -1.29
C THR A 174 25.83 -6.94 -1.11
N PRO A 175 25.60 -7.72 -2.19
CA PRO A 175 24.88 -9.01 -2.12
C PRO A 175 25.40 -10.05 -1.11
N ASN A 176 26.67 -9.95 -0.70
CA ASN A 176 27.35 -10.81 0.27
C ASN A 176 27.41 -10.23 1.70
N ALA A 177 26.79 -9.09 1.96
CA ALA A 177 26.69 -8.52 3.30
C ALA A 177 25.48 -9.10 4.07
N GLY A 178 25.76 -9.67 5.23
CA GLY A 178 24.77 -10.30 6.11
C GLY A 178 24.55 -11.80 5.82
N PRO A 179 23.79 -12.50 6.68
CA PRO A 179 23.28 -13.83 6.36
C PRO A 179 22.32 -13.74 5.15
N PRO A 180 22.25 -14.77 4.29
CA PRO A 180 21.22 -14.88 3.27
C PRO A 180 19.84 -14.57 3.85
N ALA A 181 19.10 -13.67 3.21
CA ALA A 181 17.86 -13.15 3.79
C ALA A 181 16.75 -14.23 3.95
N THR A 182 16.88 -15.36 3.27
CA THR A 182 16.08 -16.59 3.49
C THR A 182 16.40 -17.35 4.80
N ARG A 183 17.45 -16.96 5.54
CA ARG A 183 17.81 -17.50 6.86
C ARG A 183 17.61 -16.48 7.98
N THR A 184 17.79 -15.20 7.70
CA THR A 184 17.54 -14.12 8.67
C THR A 184 17.23 -12.84 7.92
N VAL A 185 16.03 -12.30 8.12
CA VAL A 185 15.66 -10.97 7.65
C VAL A 185 16.38 -9.95 8.54
N LEU A 186 17.30 -9.18 7.94
CA LEU A 186 17.96 -8.04 8.56
C LEU A 186 17.54 -6.70 7.95
N SER A 187 16.84 -6.71 6.81
CA SER A 187 16.28 -5.48 6.24
C SER A 187 15.38 -4.80 7.26
N VAL A 188 15.44 -3.48 7.31
CA VAL A 188 14.68 -2.64 8.24
C VAL A 188 14.65 -1.20 7.75
N THR A 189 13.62 -0.46 8.15
CA THR A 189 13.48 0.97 7.88
C THR A 189 13.26 1.74 9.16
N PHE A 190 13.99 2.84 9.31
CA PHE A 190 13.80 3.80 10.38
C PHE A 190 13.15 5.06 9.80
N SER A 191 11.95 5.39 10.31
CA SER A 191 11.07 6.41 9.75
C SER A 191 10.24 7.08 10.87
N GLY A 192 9.56 8.18 10.56
CA GLY A 192 8.65 8.88 11.49
C GLY A 192 9.32 9.73 12.58
N GLY A 193 10.41 9.27 13.19
CA GLY A 193 11.09 9.95 14.30
C GLY A 193 12.34 10.78 13.94
N ASP A 194 12.82 11.61 14.88
CA ASP A 194 14.18 12.15 14.82
C ASP A 194 15.16 11.02 15.15
N MET A 195 15.98 10.62 14.16
CA MET A 195 16.96 9.55 14.29
C MET A 195 18.22 9.97 15.06
N GLY A 196 18.30 11.21 15.55
CA GLY A 196 19.46 11.72 16.30
C GLY A 196 20.73 11.81 15.46
N LEU A 197 20.58 11.98 14.14
CA LEU A 197 21.68 12.08 13.18
C LEU A 197 21.40 13.20 12.16
N ARG A 198 22.41 14.03 11.91
CA ARG A 198 22.35 15.19 11.01
C ARG A 198 23.58 15.29 10.13
N THR A 199 23.44 15.93 8.97
CA THR A 199 24.53 16.40 8.11
C THR A 199 25.34 17.53 8.78
N ALA A 200 26.44 17.93 8.16
CA ALA A 200 27.24 19.08 8.61
C ALA A 200 26.48 20.42 8.52
N ASP A 201 25.54 20.56 7.57
CA ASP A 201 24.64 21.72 7.46
C ASP A 201 23.32 21.59 8.28
N GLY A 202 23.21 20.54 9.11
CA GLY A 202 22.14 20.38 10.12
C GLY A 202 20.86 19.68 9.64
N VAL A 203 20.84 19.21 8.40
CA VAL A 203 19.72 18.48 7.78
C VAL A 203 19.53 17.13 8.49
N PRO A 204 18.31 16.77 8.91
CA PRO A 204 18.05 15.51 9.59
C PRO A 204 18.15 14.32 8.63
N PHE A 205 18.90 13.30 9.04
CA PHE A 205 18.86 11.99 8.41
C PHE A 205 17.57 11.28 8.87
N ARG A 206 16.72 10.86 7.92
CA ARG A 206 15.36 10.34 8.17
C ARG A 206 14.93 9.37 7.06
N ASN A 207 13.92 8.56 7.33
CA ASN A 207 13.28 7.65 6.35
C ASN A 207 14.32 6.79 5.62
N ALA A 208 15.12 6.07 6.41
CA ALA A 208 16.26 5.32 5.93
C ALA A 208 15.97 3.80 5.93
N SER A 209 15.89 3.22 4.74
CA SER A 209 15.71 1.78 4.50
C SER A 209 17.05 1.10 4.26
N PHE A 210 17.33 0.03 5.00
CA PHE A 210 18.56 -0.77 4.89
C PHE A 210 18.26 -2.10 4.21
N ILE A 211 18.85 -2.36 3.04
CA ILE A 211 18.62 -3.60 2.28
C ILE A 211 19.87 -4.49 2.35
N TRP A 212 19.74 -5.64 3.03
CA TRP A 212 20.82 -6.59 3.24
C TRP A 212 20.76 -7.78 2.28
N SER A 213 21.93 -8.34 1.96
CA SER A 213 22.08 -9.57 1.17
C SER A 213 21.40 -9.57 -0.21
N ARG A 214 21.56 -10.68 -0.96
CA ARG A 214 20.83 -10.89 -2.21
C ARG A 214 19.43 -11.45 -1.93
N GLN A 215 18.39 -10.76 -2.39
CA GLN A 215 17.06 -11.34 -2.50
C GLN A 215 17.00 -12.32 -3.68
N THR A 216 16.28 -13.42 -3.52
CA THR A 216 16.21 -14.51 -4.52
C THR A 216 14.84 -14.57 -5.18
N GLY A 217 14.80 -14.84 -6.49
CA GLY A 217 13.57 -14.97 -7.26
C GLY A 217 13.29 -13.77 -8.16
N ALA A 218 12.15 -13.81 -8.88
CA ALA A 218 11.79 -12.85 -9.90
C ALA A 218 11.43 -11.44 -9.38
N SER A 219 11.27 -11.29 -8.06
CA SER A 219 10.74 -10.08 -7.43
C SER A 219 11.66 -9.52 -6.34
N ALA A 220 12.98 -9.61 -6.54
CA ALA A 220 14.01 -9.13 -5.60
C ALA A 220 13.83 -7.65 -5.16
N PHE A 221 13.12 -6.86 -5.95
CA PHE A 221 12.77 -5.47 -5.66
C PHE A 221 11.72 -5.30 -4.55
N ARG A 222 10.92 -6.33 -4.22
CA ARG A 222 9.76 -6.20 -3.32
C ARG A 222 10.13 -5.86 -1.88
N VAL A 223 11.26 -6.35 -1.37
CA VAL A 223 11.80 -5.91 -0.07
C VAL A 223 11.98 -4.38 -0.03
N LEU A 224 12.42 -3.76 -1.14
CA LEU A 224 12.59 -2.30 -1.16
C LEU A 224 11.24 -1.58 -1.15
N ASN A 225 10.20 -2.17 -1.73
CA ASN A 225 8.85 -1.61 -1.68
C ASN A 225 8.24 -1.70 -0.27
N HIS A 226 8.39 -2.85 0.39
CA HIS A 226 8.00 -3.08 1.78
C HIS A 226 8.67 -2.06 2.71
N GLU A 227 10.00 -2.00 2.64
CA GLU A 227 10.82 -1.11 3.47
C GLU A 227 10.48 0.38 3.23
N ASN A 228 10.32 0.79 1.97
CA ASN A 228 9.91 2.16 1.67
C ASN A 228 8.46 2.47 2.05
N ALA A 229 7.59 1.47 2.21
CA ALA A 229 6.22 1.70 2.67
C ALA A 229 6.16 2.05 4.16
N HIS A 230 7.10 1.58 5.00
CA HIS A 230 7.31 2.12 6.35
C HIS A 230 7.66 3.61 6.30
N SER A 231 8.53 4.03 5.37
CA SER A 231 8.83 5.45 5.16
C SER A 231 7.60 6.28 4.77
N PHE A 232 6.51 5.67 4.29
CA PHE A 232 5.22 6.31 4.01
C PHE A 232 4.18 6.12 5.14
N GLY A 233 4.55 5.46 6.24
CA GLY A 233 3.74 5.29 7.45
C GLY A 233 3.01 3.95 7.61
N LEU A 234 3.26 2.95 6.75
CA LEU A 234 2.62 1.62 6.89
C LEU A 234 3.34 0.74 7.92
N PRO A 235 2.61 -0.02 8.76
CA PRO A 235 3.18 -0.96 9.72
C PRO A 235 3.51 -2.32 9.09
N ASP A 236 4.33 -3.13 9.78
CA ASP A 236 4.40 -4.58 9.58
C ASP A 236 3.08 -5.23 10.00
N LEU A 237 2.59 -6.15 9.17
CA LEU A 237 1.41 -6.94 9.49
C LEU A 237 1.77 -8.24 10.23
N TYR A 238 2.85 -8.92 9.84
CA TYR A 238 3.26 -10.21 10.40
C TYR A 238 3.55 -10.14 11.91
N PHE A 239 3.60 -11.31 12.57
CA PHE A 239 3.96 -11.36 13.99
C PHE A 239 5.49 -11.30 14.17
N THR A 240 6.00 -10.23 14.78
CA THR A 240 7.44 -10.06 15.01
C THR A 240 7.97 -10.85 16.22
N ASP A 241 7.09 -11.31 17.11
CA ASP A 241 7.40 -11.95 18.38
C ASP A 241 7.74 -13.44 18.32
N GLY A 242 7.87 -14.00 17.12
CA GLY A 242 8.35 -15.37 16.90
C GLY A 242 7.34 -16.46 17.26
N ARG A 243 6.06 -16.11 17.45
CA ARG A 243 4.98 -17.11 17.59
C ARG A 243 4.81 -17.93 16.32
N ASP A 244 4.46 -19.19 16.50
CA ASP A 244 3.97 -20.05 15.42
C ASP A 244 2.48 -19.76 15.21
N ALA A 245 2.17 -18.92 14.22
CA ALA A 245 0.81 -18.53 13.85
C ALA A 245 0.75 -18.19 12.36
N PRO A 246 -0.35 -18.51 11.64
CA PRO A 246 -0.53 -18.11 10.25
C PRO A 246 -0.42 -16.58 10.08
N PRO A 247 0.13 -16.11 8.94
CA PRO A 247 0.23 -14.69 8.64
C PRO A 247 -1.17 -14.07 8.65
N PRO A 248 -1.37 -12.90 9.28
CA PRO A 248 -2.69 -12.32 9.43
C PRO A 248 -3.31 -11.87 8.10
N ALA A 249 -2.50 -11.54 7.09
CA ALA A 249 -2.93 -11.18 5.74
C ALA A 249 -2.32 -12.00 4.60
N GLY A 250 -1.15 -12.59 4.80
CA GLY A 250 -0.45 -13.41 3.81
C GLY A 250 -0.19 -12.64 2.51
N HIS A 251 -0.27 -13.35 1.39
CA HIS A 251 0.05 -12.78 0.06
C HIS A 251 -0.87 -11.66 -0.41
N TRP A 252 -1.90 -11.26 0.34
CA TRP A 252 -2.80 -10.17 -0.04
C TRP A 252 -2.21 -8.76 0.14
N ASP A 253 -1.11 -8.61 0.89
CA ASP A 253 -0.42 -7.34 1.11
C ASP A 253 1.10 -7.51 1.28
N PRO A 254 1.95 -6.66 0.65
CA PRO A 254 3.41 -6.74 0.81
C PRO A 254 3.90 -6.39 2.22
N MET A 255 3.08 -5.78 3.08
CA MET A 255 3.43 -5.51 4.49
C MET A 255 3.33 -6.75 5.40
N ASP A 256 2.82 -7.86 4.88
CA ASP A 256 2.85 -9.17 5.56
C ASP A 256 3.82 -10.14 4.86
N GLU A 257 3.67 -10.32 3.55
CA GLU A 257 4.55 -11.18 2.73
C GLU A 257 5.19 -10.37 1.61
N ASP A 258 6.47 -10.00 1.74
CA ASP A 258 7.26 -9.28 0.72
C ASP A 258 8.04 -10.22 -0.23
N TRP A 259 7.91 -11.54 -0.06
CA TRP A 259 8.67 -12.58 -0.80
C TRP A 259 7.84 -13.32 -1.85
N GLY A 260 8.52 -13.87 -2.85
CA GLY A 260 7.84 -14.61 -3.93
C GLY A 260 7.25 -13.71 -5.02
N PRO A 261 6.11 -14.06 -5.65
CA PRO A 261 5.53 -13.34 -6.78
C PRO A 261 4.98 -11.97 -6.36
N SER A 262 4.57 -11.08 -7.27
CA SER A 262 4.00 -9.80 -6.85
C SER A 262 2.68 -9.95 -6.05
N ASN A 263 2.39 -8.99 -5.19
CA ASN A 263 1.07 -8.66 -4.65
C ASN A 263 0.86 -7.14 -4.66
N ASP A 264 -0.38 -6.68 -4.75
CA ASP A 264 -0.74 -5.28 -4.55
C ASP A 264 -1.07 -4.98 -3.07
N PHE A 265 -0.94 -3.74 -2.64
CA PHE A 265 -1.44 -3.29 -1.34
C PHE A 265 -2.96 -3.44 -1.25
N VAL A 266 -3.48 -3.72 -0.06
CA VAL A 266 -4.92 -3.65 0.22
C VAL A 266 -5.43 -2.21 0.09
N GLY A 267 -6.71 -2.06 -0.26
CA GLY A 267 -7.37 -0.78 -0.45
C GLY A 267 -7.33 0.15 0.77
N TRP A 268 -7.30 -0.40 2.00
CA TRP A 268 -7.11 0.40 3.21
C TRP A 268 -5.74 1.11 3.24
N HIS A 269 -4.65 0.40 2.94
CA HIS A 269 -3.32 1.01 2.81
C HIS A 269 -3.27 2.02 1.67
N LYS A 270 -3.83 1.68 0.50
CA LYS A 270 -3.96 2.63 -0.62
C LYS A 270 -4.74 3.89 -0.23
N TRP A 271 -5.74 3.78 0.65
CA TRP A 271 -6.45 4.94 1.18
C TRP A 271 -5.59 5.76 2.15
N LYS A 272 -4.96 5.12 3.14
CA LYS A 272 -4.03 5.75 4.09
C LYS A 272 -2.92 6.52 3.36
N LEU A 273 -2.38 5.94 2.28
CA LEU A 273 -1.37 6.56 1.44
C LEU A 273 -1.90 7.68 0.50
N GLY A 274 -3.19 8.00 0.53
CA GLY A 274 -3.81 9.04 -0.30
C GLY A 274 -3.87 8.67 -1.79
N TRP A 275 -3.88 7.37 -2.11
CA TRP A 275 -3.98 6.85 -3.49
C TRP A 275 -5.41 6.58 -3.92
N LEU A 276 -6.33 6.35 -2.97
CA LEU A 276 -7.77 6.34 -3.21
C LEU A 276 -8.37 7.72 -2.93
N SER A 277 -9.16 8.24 -3.86
CA SER A 277 -9.93 9.47 -3.63
C SER A 277 -11.21 9.23 -2.81
N ALA A 278 -11.81 10.30 -2.30
CA ALA A 278 -12.94 10.20 -1.36
C ALA A 278 -14.19 9.53 -1.96
N ASP A 279 -14.37 9.61 -3.28
CA ASP A 279 -15.40 8.93 -4.07
C ASP A 279 -15.12 7.43 -4.29
N GLN A 280 -13.88 6.97 -4.06
CA GLN A 280 -13.49 5.57 -4.16
C GLN A 280 -13.64 4.79 -2.85
N VAL A 281 -13.99 5.47 -1.75
CA VAL A 281 -14.08 4.92 -0.40
C VAL A 281 -15.48 5.16 0.16
N HIS A 282 -16.29 4.11 0.20
CA HIS A 282 -17.61 4.20 0.83
C HIS A 282 -17.50 3.89 2.33
N CYS A 283 -17.89 4.84 3.17
CA CYS A 283 -18.03 4.63 4.61
C CYS A 283 -19.46 4.20 4.94
N ALA A 284 -19.64 3.00 5.49
CA ALA A 284 -20.92 2.56 6.03
C ALA A 284 -21.25 3.35 7.32
N PRO A 285 -22.50 3.74 7.56
CA PRO A 285 -22.88 4.49 8.75
C PRO A 285 -22.72 3.61 10.00
N HIS A 286 -22.34 4.21 11.15
CA HIS A 286 -22.16 3.48 12.41
C HIS A 286 -23.42 2.71 12.89
N ARG A 287 -24.61 3.16 12.49
CA ARG A 287 -25.90 2.49 12.67
C ARG A 287 -26.76 2.78 11.44
N GLY A 288 -27.55 1.82 10.99
CA GLY A 288 -28.46 2.00 9.86
C GLY A 288 -28.99 0.69 9.29
N THR A 289 -29.83 0.80 8.28
CA THR A 289 -30.23 -0.33 7.43
C THR A 289 -29.05 -0.82 6.59
N PRO A 290 -29.02 -2.09 6.17
CA PRO A 290 -28.04 -2.56 5.20
C PRO A 290 -28.05 -1.72 3.91
N GLY A 291 -26.87 -1.33 3.45
CA GLY A 291 -26.65 -0.63 2.19
C GLY A 291 -26.11 -1.57 1.11
N GLU A 292 -26.15 -1.16 -0.15
CA GLU A 292 -25.56 -1.91 -1.26
C GLU A 292 -24.59 -1.04 -2.05
N HIS A 293 -23.49 -1.65 -2.48
CA HIS A 293 -22.39 -0.97 -3.14
C HIS A 293 -21.85 -1.84 -4.28
N THR A 294 -21.43 -1.22 -5.37
CA THR A 294 -20.67 -1.89 -6.43
C THR A 294 -19.19 -1.59 -6.20
N LEU A 295 -18.39 -2.64 -6.02
CA LEU A 295 -16.95 -2.61 -5.87
C LEU A 295 -16.28 -2.93 -7.21
N THR A 296 -15.42 -2.02 -7.66
CA THR A 296 -14.53 -2.25 -8.80
C THR A 296 -13.22 -2.85 -8.29
N PRO A 297 -12.62 -3.85 -8.98
CA PRO A 297 -11.35 -4.43 -8.58
C PRO A 297 -10.27 -3.39 -8.24
N VAL A 298 -9.50 -3.65 -7.19
CA VAL A 298 -8.46 -2.72 -6.68
C VAL A 298 -7.37 -2.45 -7.74
N SER A 299 -7.18 -3.37 -8.69
CA SER A 299 -6.21 -3.26 -9.78
C SER A 299 -6.61 -2.29 -10.89
N ALA A 300 -7.88 -1.92 -11.00
CA ALA A 300 -8.36 -0.90 -11.95
C ALA A 300 -8.21 0.51 -11.35
N PRO A 301 -8.12 1.59 -12.16
CA PRO A 301 -7.98 2.95 -11.63
C PRO A 301 -9.25 3.50 -10.96
N ASP A 302 -10.42 3.31 -11.58
CA ASP A 302 -11.63 4.09 -11.27
C ASP A 302 -12.70 3.31 -10.48
N GLY A 303 -13.69 4.04 -9.96
CA GLY A 303 -14.82 3.50 -9.19
C GLY A 303 -14.50 3.15 -7.73
N THR A 304 -15.52 2.78 -6.97
CA THR A 304 -15.41 2.38 -5.55
C THR A 304 -14.48 1.20 -5.40
N LYS A 305 -13.45 1.33 -4.56
CA LYS A 305 -12.48 0.26 -4.28
C LYS A 305 -12.76 -0.48 -3.00
N ILE A 306 -13.18 0.26 -1.96
CA ILE A 306 -13.45 -0.30 -0.64
C ILE A 306 -14.79 0.19 -0.08
N VAL A 307 -15.46 -0.67 0.67
CA VAL A 307 -16.43 -0.26 1.69
C VAL A 307 -15.82 -0.51 3.06
N VAL A 308 -15.78 0.54 3.89
CA VAL A 308 -15.31 0.48 5.28
C VAL A 308 -16.53 0.49 6.21
N ILE A 309 -16.54 -0.42 7.18
CA ILE A 309 -17.59 -0.60 8.18
C ILE A 309 -16.96 -0.43 9.56
N PRO A 310 -17.07 0.75 10.20
CA PRO A 310 -16.53 0.95 11.54
C PRO A 310 -17.23 0.03 12.54
N THR A 311 -16.45 -0.76 13.28
CA THR A 311 -16.93 -1.68 14.32
C THR A 311 -16.64 -1.16 15.74
N SER A 312 -15.70 -0.21 15.88
CA SER A 312 -15.45 0.58 17.08
C SER A 312 -14.74 1.90 16.68
N PRO A 313 -14.40 2.81 17.62
CA PRO A 313 -13.56 3.98 17.32
C PRO A 313 -12.17 3.66 16.75
N HIS A 314 -11.69 2.42 16.94
CA HIS A 314 -10.34 1.98 16.56
C HIS A 314 -10.32 0.69 15.72
N THR A 315 -11.47 0.22 15.25
CA THR A 315 -11.56 -1.00 14.43
C THR A 315 -12.59 -0.86 13.32
N ALA A 316 -12.32 -1.50 12.18
CA ALA A 316 -13.25 -1.63 11.07
C ALA A 316 -13.23 -3.04 10.47
N LEU A 317 -14.32 -3.38 9.78
CA LEU A 317 -14.33 -4.41 8.75
C LEU A 317 -14.28 -3.71 7.39
N VAL A 318 -13.44 -4.15 6.48
CA VAL A 318 -13.28 -3.58 5.13
C VAL A 318 -13.54 -4.68 4.10
N ALA A 319 -14.18 -4.31 2.99
CA ALA A 319 -14.44 -5.19 1.86
C ALA A 319 -13.95 -4.53 0.56
N GLU A 320 -13.20 -5.28 -0.25
CA GLU A 320 -12.66 -4.85 -1.54
C GLU A 320 -12.76 -5.96 -2.58
N ALA A 321 -12.81 -5.61 -3.87
CA ALA A 321 -12.76 -6.60 -4.95
C ALA A 321 -11.31 -6.90 -5.34
N ARG A 322 -10.92 -8.19 -5.35
CA ARG A 322 -9.62 -8.65 -5.85
C ARG A 322 -9.80 -9.62 -7.02
N THR A 323 -9.00 -9.39 -8.06
CA THR A 323 -8.93 -10.20 -9.28
C THR A 323 -7.47 -10.40 -9.66
N ARG A 324 -7.19 -11.34 -10.58
CA ARG A 324 -5.85 -11.41 -11.17
C ARG A 324 -5.52 -10.09 -11.88
N GLY A 325 -4.31 -9.59 -11.66
CA GLY A 325 -3.83 -8.32 -12.21
C GLY A 325 -2.31 -8.27 -12.35
N LEU A 326 -1.77 -7.13 -12.77
CA LEU A 326 -0.32 -6.95 -12.95
C LEU A 326 0.46 -7.10 -11.64
N LEU A 327 -0.05 -6.50 -10.56
CA LEU A 327 0.54 -6.62 -9.22
C LEU A 327 0.04 -7.84 -8.45
N ASP A 328 -1.13 -8.39 -8.83
CA ASP A 328 -1.78 -9.56 -8.24
C ASP A 328 -1.83 -10.77 -9.21
N PRO A 329 -0.68 -11.28 -9.72
CA PRO A 329 -0.67 -12.36 -10.71
C PRO A 329 -1.14 -13.71 -10.14
N THR A 330 -0.94 -13.95 -8.84
CA THR A 330 -1.23 -15.21 -8.15
C THR A 330 -2.68 -15.39 -7.71
N VAL A 331 -3.51 -14.34 -7.75
CA VAL A 331 -4.93 -14.44 -7.40
C VAL A 331 -5.58 -15.51 -8.27
N CYS A 332 -5.92 -16.63 -7.63
CA CYS A 332 -6.45 -17.84 -8.26
C CYS A 332 -7.95 -18.03 -7.96
N ARG A 333 -8.46 -17.39 -6.90
CA ARG A 333 -9.89 -17.26 -6.60
C ARG A 333 -10.28 -15.77 -6.52
N PRO A 334 -10.67 -15.14 -7.66
CA PRO A 334 -11.25 -13.79 -7.66
C PRO A 334 -12.55 -13.72 -6.85
N GLY A 335 -12.80 -12.56 -6.26
CA GLY A 335 -13.97 -12.30 -5.41
C GLY A 335 -13.80 -11.07 -4.51
N ILE A 336 -14.59 -11.00 -3.45
CA ILE A 336 -14.51 -9.95 -2.43
C ILE A 336 -13.57 -10.38 -1.30
N LEU A 337 -12.43 -9.71 -1.17
CA LEU A 337 -11.56 -9.86 -0.02
C LEU A 337 -12.14 -9.06 1.15
N ILE A 338 -12.28 -9.71 2.31
CA ILE A 338 -12.79 -9.08 3.54
C ILE A 338 -11.67 -9.11 4.58
N TYR A 339 -11.48 -8.01 5.31
CA TYR A 339 -10.46 -7.94 6.35
C TYR A 339 -10.83 -7.00 7.49
N ARG A 340 -10.22 -7.25 8.64
CA ARG A 340 -10.34 -6.46 9.85
C ARG A 340 -9.15 -5.53 9.97
N VAL A 341 -9.39 -4.30 10.37
CA VAL A 341 -8.37 -3.30 10.68
C VAL A 341 -8.50 -2.90 12.14
N ALA A 342 -7.37 -2.74 12.84
CA ALA A 342 -7.27 -2.32 14.23
C ALA A 342 -6.17 -1.26 14.39
N THR A 343 -6.57 0.02 14.38
CA THR A 343 -5.67 1.19 14.40
C THR A 343 -4.92 1.41 15.72
N HIS A 344 -5.31 0.68 16.77
CA HIS A 344 -4.73 0.70 18.11
C HIS A 344 -3.77 -0.48 18.36
N VAL A 345 -3.60 -1.39 17.39
CA VAL A 345 -2.67 -2.51 17.47
C VAL A 345 -1.33 -2.06 16.86
N PRO A 346 -0.18 -2.24 17.54
CA PRO A 346 1.12 -1.83 17.02
C PRO A 346 1.57 -2.61 15.78
N SER A 347 2.60 -2.07 15.11
CA SER A 347 3.38 -2.80 14.10
C SER A 347 3.84 -4.16 14.61
N GLY A 348 3.85 -5.17 13.73
CA GLY A 348 4.36 -6.50 14.05
C GLY A 348 3.43 -7.33 14.94
N ARG A 349 2.15 -6.94 15.07
CA ARG A 349 1.15 -7.57 15.97
C ARG A 349 -0.15 -7.97 15.26
N GLY A 350 -0.19 -8.00 13.93
CA GLY A 350 -1.40 -8.26 13.15
C GLY A 350 -2.47 -7.16 13.26
N PRO A 351 -2.14 -5.87 13.04
CA PRO A 351 -3.12 -4.78 13.09
C PRO A 351 -4.11 -4.81 11.91
N LEU A 352 -3.78 -5.50 10.83
CA LEU A 352 -4.70 -5.86 9.75
C LEU A 352 -4.77 -7.39 9.66
N ARG A 353 -5.97 -7.96 9.51
CA ARG A 353 -6.17 -9.42 9.36
C ARG A 353 -7.25 -9.75 8.34
N ILE A 354 -6.89 -10.55 7.33
CA ILE A 354 -7.81 -11.12 6.34
C ILE A 354 -8.80 -12.07 7.02
N VAL A 355 -10.03 -12.04 6.54
CA VAL A 355 -11.07 -12.99 6.86
C VAL A 355 -11.09 -14.05 5.78
N ASP A 356 -10.80 -15.28 6.15
CA ASP A 356 -10.80 -16.41 5.24
C ASP A 356 -12.23 -16.93 4.97
N ALA A 357 -12.63 -16.93 3.69
CA ALA A 357 -13.88 -17.54 3.22
C ALA A 357 -13.82 -19.07 3.11
N THR A 358 -12.61 -19.63 3.03
CA THR A 358 -12.33 -21.02 2.70
C THR A 358 -11.38 -21.67 3.73
N PRO A 359 -11.66 -21.55 5.04
CA PRO A 359 -10.77 -22.07 6.08
C PRO A 359 -10.52 -23.56 5.92
N HIS A 360 -9.24 -23.93 5.98
CA HIS A 360 -8.71 -25.28 5.81
C HIS A 360 -8.86 -25.84 4.38
N SER A 361 -8.94 -24.97 3.37
CA SER A 361 -8.81 -25.34 1.95
C SER A 361 -7.41 -25.86 1.60
N GLY A 362 -6.37 -25.38 2.30
CA GLY A 362 -4.98 -25.54 1.90
C GLY A 362 -4.59 -24.73 0.66
N GLY A 363 -5.40 -23.75 0.26
CA GLY A 363 -5.11 -22.77 -0.78
C GLY A 363 -5.30 -23.22 -2.23
N CYS A 364 -5.37 -22.24 -3.14
CA CYS A 364 -5.33 -22.44 -4.58
C CYS A 364 -3.96 -22.14 -5.22
N TYR A 365 -2.98 -21.62 -4.48
CA TYR A 365 -1.60 -21.43 -4.95
C TYR A 365 -0.60 -21.98 -3.94
N ARG A 366 0.08 -23.10 -4.29
CA ARG A 366 0.83 -23.94 -3.34
C ARG A 366 2.29 -24.21 -3.72
N ASP A 367 2.68 -23.89 -4.95
CA ASP A 367 3.98 -24.27 -5.52
C ASP A 367 5.13 -23.30 -5.16
N ASN A 368 4.89 -22.36 -4.24
CA ASN A 368 5.87 -21.36 -3.83
C ASN A 368 5.98 -21.27 -2.30
N LYS A 369 7.13 -21.67 -1.77
CA LYS A 369 7.45 -21.65 -0.34
C LYS A 369 7.49 -20.25 0.32
N TYR A 370 7.31 -19.19 -0.46
CA TYR A 370 7.28 -17.79 0.00
C TYR A 370 5.87 -17.20 0.07
N VAL A 371 4.85 -18.04 -0.14
CA VAL A 371 3.43 -17.68 -0.06
C VAL A 371 2.80 -18.63 0.94
N ASP A 372 2.14 -18.14 2.00
CA ASP A 372 1.26 -19.00 2.79
C ASP A 372 0.07 -19.40 1.91
N PRO A 373 -0.12 -20.71 1.64
CA PRO A 373 -1.13 -21.14 0.70
C PRO A 373 -2.55 -20.91 1.23
N GLU A 374 -2.81 -21.03 2.54
CA GLU A 374 -4.17 -21.06 3.10
C GLU A 374 -4.97 -19.82 2.68
N LEU A 375 -4.38 -18.62 2.83
CA LEU A 375 -5.09 -17.39 2.48
C LEU A 375 -5.21 -17.14 0.97
N THR A 376 -4.55 -17.90 0.09
CA THR A 376 -4.53 -17.61 -1.37
C THR A 376 -5.90 -17.71 -2.04
N ASP A 377 -6.87 -18.38 -1.40
CA ASP A 377 -8.23 -18.50 -1.90
C ASP A 377 -9.31 -17.80 -1.05
N ALA A 378 -8.91 -17.02 -0.04
CA ALA A 378 -9.74 -16.39 1.01
C ALA A 378 -10.90 -15.46 0.59
N THR A 379 -11.14 -15.21 -0.70
CA THR A 379 -12.18 -14.25 -1.14
C THR A 379 -13.61 -14.80 -1.02
N PHE A 380 -14.60 -13.93 -0.80
CA PHE A 380 -16.01 -14.28 -0.79
C PHE A 380 -16.59 -14.18 -2.21
N ARG A 381 -17.43 -15.14 -2.59
CA ARG A 381 -18.08 -15.24 -3.91
C ARG A 381 -19.60 -14.99 -3.83
N PRO A 382 -20.28 -14.70 -4.96
CA PRO A 382 -21.72 -14.47 -4.98
C PRO A 382 -22.52 -15.56 -4.24
N GLY A 383 -23.35 -15.14 -3.27
CA GLY A 383 -24.07 -16.00 -2.33
C GLY A 383 -23.42 -16.08 -0.94
N ASP A 384 -22.10 -15.93 -0.85
CA ASP A 384 -21.38 -16.00 0.42
C ASP A 384 -21.68 -14.77 1.31
N THR A 385 -21.68 -14.98 2.63
CA THR A 385 -21.86 -13.90 3.62
C THR A 385 -20.90 -14.07 4.78
N TYR A 386 -20.17 -13.01 5.09
CA TYR A 386 -19.47 -12.87 6.37
C TYR A 386 -20.31 -12.10 7.37
N THR A 387 -20.24 -12.49 8.65
CA THR A 387 -20.80 -11.72 9.77
C THR A 387 -19.81 -11.73 10.92
N ASP A 388 -19.38 -10.54 11.34
CA ASP A 388 -18.60 -10.38 12.55
C ASP A 388 -19.46 -10.70 13.77
N ARG A 389 -19.09 -11.75 14.51
CA ARG A 389 -19.83 -12.17 15.71
C ARG A 389 -19.78 -11.16 16.85
N THR A 390 -18.78 -10.28 16.87
CA THR A 390 -18.60 -9.30 17.96
C THR A 390 -19.44 -8.04 17.73
N SER A 391 -19.32 -7.39 16.55
CA SER A 391 -20.07 -6.17 16.24
C SER A 391 -21.39 -6.41 15.51
N GLY A 392 -21.67 -7.60 15.00
CA GLY A 392 -22.83 -7.87 14.14
C GLY A 392 -22.77 -7.23 12.75
N ALA A 393 -21.67 -6.56 12.39
CA ALA A 393 -21.43 -6.08 11.04
C ALA A 393 -21.32 -7.24 10.05
N ALA A 394 -21.83 -7.08 8.83
CA ALA A 394 -21.85 -8.15 7.84
C ALA A 394 -21.62 -7.66 6.41
N VAL A 395 -21.10 -8.56 5.57
CA VAL A 395 -20.92 -8.35 4.13
C VAL A 395 -21.43 -9.58 3.40
N THR A 396 -22.40 -9.39 2.51
CA THR A 396 -22.92 -10.41 1.59
C THR A 396 -22.50 -10.07 0.18
N VAL A 397 -21.91 -11.01 -0.56
CA VAL A 397 -21.63 -10.82 -1.98
C VAL A 397 -22.88 -11.18 -2.77
N LEU A 398 -23.46 -10.21 -3.47
CA LEU A 398 -24.74 -10.38 -4.17
C LEU A 398 -24.55 -10.90 -5.60
N THR A 399 -23.63 -10.33 -6.36
CA THR A 399 -23.31 -10.79 -7.72
C THR A 399 -21.91 -10.33 -8.15
N GLU A 400 -21.33 -11.08 -9.07
CA GLU A 400 -20.29 -10.61 -9.98
C GLU A 400 -21.01 -10.11 -11.25
N ASN A 401 -20.69 -8.90 -11.69
CA ASN A 401 -21.26 -8.28 -12.89
C ASN A 401 -20.43 -8.67 -14.12
N PRO A 402 -20.99 -8.64 -15.36
CA PRO A 402 -20.27 -8.98 -16.58
C PRO A 402 -19.04 -8.11 -16.89
N ASP A 403 -18.89 -6.96 -16.23
CA ASP A 403 -17.74 -6.06 -16.33
C ASP A 403 -16.61 -6.34 -15.31
N GLY A 404 -16.76 -7.39 -14.49
CA GLY A 404 -15.81 -7.76 -13.44
C GLY A 404 -15.95 -6.95 -12.14
N THR A 405 -16.97 -6.09 -12.02
CA THR A 405 -17.32 -5.45 -10.74
C THR A 405 -18.18 -6.37 -9.87
N TYR A 406 -18.17 -6.16 -8.56
CA TYR A 406 -18.91 -6.99 -7.60
C TYR A 406 -19.92 -6.15 -6.82
N ARG A 407 -21.19 -6.55 -6.80
CA ARG A 407 -22.20 -5.93 -5.93
C ARG A 407 -22.19 -6.61 -4.57
N VAL A 408 -22.04 -5.83 -3.51
CA VAL A 408 -22.09 -6.29 -2.11
C VAL A 408 -23.24 -5.63 -1.37
N ARG A 409 -23.80 -6.33 -0.39
CA ARG A 409 -24.66 -5.75 0.65
C ARG A 409 -23.88 -5.69 1.95
N VAL A 410 -23.86 -4.52 2.56
CA VAL A 410 -23.11 -4.19 3.77
C VAL A 410 -24.08 -3.85 4.88
N THR A 411 -23.96 -4.56 6.01
CA THR A 411 -24.75 -4.32 7.23
C THR A 411 -23.86 -3.61 8.26
N PRO A 412 -24.25 -2.41 8.74
CA PRO A 412 -23.60 -1.72 9.85
C PRO A 412 -23.43 -2.56 11.11
N ALA A 413 -22.49 -2.15 11.96
CA ALA A 413 -22.34 -2.69 13.30
C ALA A 413 -23.61 -2.44 14.15
N ARG A 414 -23.96 -3.45 14.95
CA ARG A 414 -24.91 -3.39 16.06
C ARG A 414 -24.13 -3.07 17.34
N GLY A 415 -23.63 -1.83 17.43
CA GLY A 415 -22.92 -1.33 18.62
C GLY A 415 -23.86 -0.89 19.74
#